data_AF-A0A9Q3BTD4-F1
#
_entry.id   AF-A0A9Q3BTD4-F1
#
_cell.length_a   1.000
_cell.length_b   1.000
_cell.length_c   1.000
_cell.angle_alpha   90.00
_cell.angle_beta   90.00
_cell.angle_gamma   90.00
#
_symmetry.space_group_name_H-M   'P 1'
#
loop_
_entity.id
_entity.type
_entity.pdbx_description
1 polymer ?
#
loop_
_entity_poly.entity_id
_entity_poly.type
_entity_poly.pdbx_seq_one_letter_code
_entity_poly.pdbx_strand_id
1 'polypeptide(L)'
;MVKPYFQTGEDKFPSRKKNTTPPDIMEVEDSLVAVKKIIKARKIRLNGKDQRQYVVRFKNQIAAKNKLLEEDAITDGNLHLRRFRASISN
;
A
#
# COMPACT_ATOMS: atom_id res chain seq x y z
N MET A 1 -55.98 18.80 9.75
CA MET A 1 -55.92 17.54 10.52
C MET A 1 -54.53 16.95 10.34
N VAL A 2 -53.66 17.10 11.33
CA VAL A 2 -52.23 16.71 11.26
C VAL A 2 -52.07 15.33 11.89
N LYS A 3 -51.41 14.39 11.19
CA LYS A 3 -51.15 13.05 11.73
C LYS A 3 -50.05 13.15 12.81
N PRO A 4 -50.21 12.54 14.00
CA PRO A 4 -49.15 12.51 14.99
C PRO A 4 -48.04 11.59 14.51
N TYR A 5 -46.83 12.12 14.36
CA TYR A 5 -45.64 11.30 14.13
C TYR A 5 -45.28 10.59 15.43
N PHE A 6 -45.30 9.26 15.43
CA PHE A 6 -44.78 8.48 16.54
C PHE A 6 -43.27 8.64 16.63
N GLN A 7 -42.76 8.99 17.82
CA GLN A 7 -41.33 8.98 18.10
C GLN A 7 -40.79 7.57 17.83
N THR A 8 -39.76 7.47 16.98
CA THR A 8 -39.02 6.24 16.75
C THR A 8 -38.26 5.89 18.02
N GLY A 9 -38.91 5.18 18.93
CA GLY A 9 -38.27 4.58 20.09
C GLY A 9 -37.17 3.63 19.62
N GLU A 10 -35.96 3.82 20.15
CA GLU A 10 -34.78 3.01 19.86
C GLU A 10 -34.99 1.51 20.21
N ASP A 11 -36.00 1.21 21.04
CA ASP A 11 -36.38 -0.15 21.46
C ASP A 11 -37.07 -1.00 20.38
N LYS A 12 -37.50 -0.42 19.26
CA LYS A 12 -38.17 -1.20 18.20
C LYS A 12 -37.22 -2.19 17.50
N PHE A 13 -35.91 -2.01 17.64
CA PHE A 13 -34.90 -2.84 16.96
C PHE A 13 -33.71 -3.13 17.89
N PRO A 14 -33.85 -4.06 18.86
CA PRO A 14 -32.76 -4.39 19.80
C PRO A 14 -31.51 -4.97 19.12
N SER A 15 -31.63 -5.43 17.87
CA SER A 15 -30.53 -5.87 17.01
C SER A 15 -29.68 -4.73 16.44
N ARG A 16 -30.06 -3.45 16.63
CA ARG A 16 -29.30 -2.28 16.17
C ARG A 16 -28.17 -1.87 17.13
N LYS A 17 -27.80 -2.71 18.10
CA LYS A 17 -26.57 -2.53 18.88
C LYS A 17 -25.37 -2.92 18.00
N LYS A 18 -24.93 -1.98 17.18
CA LYS A 18 -23.74 -2.12 16.34
C LYS A 18 -22.49 -1.99 17.22
N ASN A 19 -22.07 -3.10 17.82
CA ASN A 19 -20.70 -3.22 18.31
C ASN A 19 -19.78 -3.45 17.11
N THR A 20 -19.53 -2.40 16.32
CA THR A 20 -18.50 -2.41 15.29
C THR A 20 -17.23 -1.90 15.93
N THR A 21 -16.53 -2.78 16.64
CA THR A 21 -15.09 -2.58 16.84
C THR A 21 -14.45 -2.59 15.46
N PRO A 22 -13.68 -1.56 15.07
CA PRO A 22 -12.91 -1.63 13.84
C PRO A 22 -11.99 -2.86 13.93
N PRO A 23 -11.82 -3.64 12.85
CA PRO A 23 -10.82 -4.69 12.86
C PRO A 23 -9.45 -4.06 13.12
N ASP A 24 -8.74 -4.60 14.10
CA ASP A 24 -7.38 -4.18 14.41
C ASP A 24 -6.51 -4.43 13.16
N ILE A 25 -5.86 -3.39 12.69
CA ILE A 25 -5.07 -3.45 11.44
C ILE A 25 -3.79 -4.19 11.80
N MET A 26 -3.80 -5.51 11.65
CA MET A 26 -2.59 -6.31 11.77
C MET A 26 -1.55 -5.76 10.79
N GLU A 27 -0.45 -5.22 11.30
CA GLU A 27 0.71 -4.86 10.51
C GLU A 27 1.27 -6.15 9.93
N VAL A 28 0.84 -6.47 8.71
CA VAL A 28 1.33 -7.62 7.95
C VAL A 28 2.84 -7.46 7.87
N GLU A 29 3.55 -8.33 8.59
CA GLU A 29 5.00 -8.39 8.57
C GLU A 29 5.49 -8.38 7.13
N ASP A 30 6.53 -7.58 6.88
CA ASP A 30 7.12 -7.19 5.59
C ASP A 30 7.62 -8.37 4.71
N SER A 31 7.32 -9.62 5.06
CA SER A 31 8.01 -10.81 4.58
C SER A 31 7.70 -11.21 3.15
N LEU A 32 6.58 -10.81 2.55
CA LEU A 32 6.26 -11.12 1.14
C LEU A 32 5.47 -10.01 0.45
N VAL A 33 5.83 -8.75 0.69
CA VAL A 33 5.14 -7.66 0.01
C VAL A 33 5.52 -7.66 -1.48
N ALA A 34 4.66 -8.26 -2.30
CA ALA A 34 4.88 -8.37 -3.73
C ALA A 34 5.07 -6.98 -4.37
N VAL A 35 6.10 -6.86 -5.18
CA VAL A 35 6.39 -5.63 -5.92
C VAL A 35 5.29 -5.39 -6.98
N LYS A 36 4.83 -4.14 -7.09
CA LYS A 36 3.88 -3.72 -8.13
C LYS A 36 4.62 -3.11 -9.32
N LYS A 37 5.52 -2.15 -9.06
CA LYS A 37 6.34 -1.50 -10.09
C LYS A 37 7.51 -0.73 -9.50
N ILE A 38 8.51 -0.44 -10.33
CA ILE A 38 9.56 0.53 -10.02
C ILE A 38 9.12 1.89 -10.56
N ILE A 39 9.31 2.93 -9.75
CA ILE A 39 8.89 4.30 -10.09
C ILE A 39 10.07 5.13 -10.60
N LYS A 40 11.23 5.03 -9.92
CA LYS A 40 12.38 5.88 -10.18
C LYS A 40 13.67 5.12 -9.88
N ALA A 41 14.72 5.45 -10.63
CA ALA A 41 16.09 5.06 -10.31
C ALA A 41 16.86 6.24 -9.73
N ARG A 42 17.74 5.98 -8.78
CA ARG A 42 18.67 6.94 -8.18
C ARG A 42 20.06 6.32 -8.18
N LYS A 43 21.06 7.08 -8.60
CA LYS A 43 22.47 6.72 -8.40
C LYS A 43 22.95 7.33 -7.11
N ILE A 44 23.62 6.55 -6.28
CA ILE A 44 24.24 6.99 -5.04
C ILE A 44 25.68 6.49 -5.00
N ARG A 45 26.56 7.21 -4.30
CA ARG A 45 27.92 6.75 -4.03
C ARG A 45 28.02 6.42 -2.55
N LEU A 46 28.17 5.15 -2.24
CA LEU A 46 28.26 4.66 -0.86
C LEU A 46 29.59 3.92 -0.71
N ASN A 47 30.37 4.24 0.33
CA ASN A 47 31.69 3.66 0.57
C ASN A 47 32.63 3.71 -0.66
N GLY A 48 32.58 4.82 -1.39
CA GLY A 48 33.41 5.04 -2.59
C GLY A 48 32.94 4.31 -3.85
N LYS A 49 31.94 3.42 -3.77
CA LYS A 49 31.36 2.68 -4.89
C LYS A 49 30.06 3.31 -5.38
N ASP A 50 29.89 3.35 -6.69
CA ASP A 50 28.64 3.79 -7.29
C ASP A 50 27.62 2.66 -7.25
N GLN A 51 26.49 2.90 -6.59
CA GLN A 51 25.38 1.98 -6.46
C GLN A 51 24.10 2.58 -7.07
N ARG A 52 23.24 1.72 -7.59
CA ARG A 52 21.92 2.08 -8.10
C ARG A 52 20.85 1.63 -7.11
N GLN A 53 20.02 2.56 -6.71
CA GLN A 53 18.83 2.31 -5.91
C GLN A 53 17.58 2.60 -6.74
N TYR A 54 16.52 1.89 -6.40
CA TYR A 54 15.25 1.96 -7.08
C TYR A 54 14.15 2.26 -6.07
N VAL A 55 13.27 3.21 -6.42
CA VAL A 55 12.06 3.49 -5.64
C VAL A 55 11.01 2.47 -6.06
N VAL A 56 10.67 1.59 -5.13
CA VAL A 56 9.79 0.46 -5.37
C VAL A 56 8.41 0.74 -4.80
N ARG A 57 7.39 0.53 -5.62
CA ARG A 57 5.99 0.53 -5.24
C ARG A 57 5.56 -0.91 -4.99
N PHE A 58 5.06 -1.17 -3.79
CA PHE A 58 4.49 -2.44 -3.42
C PHE A 58 3.01 -2.58 -3.80
N LYS A 59 2.54 -3.81 -3.97
CA LYS A 59 1.10 -4.10 -4.18
C LYS A 59 0.32 -3.72 -2.93
N ASN A 60 -0.87 -3.17 -3.14
CA ASN A 60 -1.81 -2.76 -2.08
C ASN A 60 -1.25 -1.75 -1.05
N GLN A 61 -0.14 -1.07 -1.36
CA GLN A 61 0.42 -0.04 -0.50
C GLN A 61 0.32 1.37 -1.11
N ILE A 62 0.11 2.35 -0.23
CA ILE A 62 -0.02 3.78 -0.57
C ILE A 62 1.32 4.45 -0.85
N ALA A 63 1.30 5.63 -1.49
CA ALA A 63 2.51 6.31 -2.02
C ALA A 63 3.55 6.58 -0.94
N ALA A 64 3.08 6.84 0.28
CA ALA A 64 3.91 7.08 1.44
C ALA A 64 4.74 5.86 1.87
N LYS A 65 4.35 4.63 1.49
CA LYS A 65 5.04 3.38 1.85
C LYS A 65 6.04 2.90 0.79
N ASN A 66 6.34 3.71 -0.22
CA ASN A 66 7.36 3.33 -1.22
C ASN A 66 8.73 3.26 -0.54
N LYS A 67 9.48 2.17 -0.78
CA LYS A 67 10.83 1.99 -0.22
C LYS A 67 11.89 2.16 -1.30
N LEU A 68 13.08 2.60 -0.89
CA LEU A 68 14.29 2.60 -1.70
C LEU A 68 15.01 1.29 -1.48
N LEU A 69 15.21 0.52 -2.54
CA LEU A 69 15.87 -0.78 -2.50
C LEU A 69 17.01 -0.83 -3.53
N GLU A 70 18.02 -1.64 -3.23
CA GLU A 70 19.05 -2.02 -4.20
C GLU A 70 18.50 -3.05 -5.20
N GLU A 71 19.18 -3.24 -6.33
CA GLU A 71 18.75 -4.17 -7.39
C GLU A 71 18.52 -5.60 -6.87
N ASP A 72 19.41 -6.09 -6.00
CA ASP A 72 19.38 -7.45 -5.46
C ASP A 72 18.29 -7.64 -4.39
N ALA A 73 17.84 -6.56 -3.75
CA ALA A 73 16.83 -6.61 -2.69
C ALA A 73 15.39 -6.62 -3.23
N ILE A 74 15.20 -6.55 -4.54
CA ILE A 74 13.88 -6.47 -5.18
C ILE A 74 13.43 -7.88 -5.58
N THR A 75 12.32 -8.35 -5.00
CA THR A 75 11.68 -9.60 -5.43
C THR A 75 11.25 -9.51 -6.89
N ASP A 76 11.62 -10.51 -7.69
CA ASP A 76 11.45 -10.50 -9.14
C ASP A 76 12.04 -9.24 -9.82
N GLY A 77 13.17 -8.75 -9.30
CA GLY A 77 13.81 -7.52 -9.73
C GLY A 77 14.00 -7.43 -11.25
N ASN A 78 14.48 -8.51 -11.89
CA ASN A 78 14.71 -8.57 -13.33
C ASN A 78 13.46 -8.22 -14.16
N LEU A 79 12.29 -8.77 -13.80
CA LEU A 79 11.04 -8.51 -14.52
C LEU A 79 10.63 -7.04 -14.37
N HIS A 80 10.68 -6.52 -13.15
CA HIS A 80 10.26 -5.16 -12.84
C HIS A 80 11.23 -4.12 -13.43
N LEU A 81 12.53 -4.39 -13.39
CA LEU A 81 13.56 -3.56 -13.99
C LEU A 81 13.47 -3.52 -15.50
N ARG A 82 13.22 -4.66 -16.15
CA ARG A 82 13.01 -4.70 -17.61
C ARG A 82 11.82 -3.83 -18.01
N ARG A 83 10.68 -3.97 -17.33
CA ARG A 83 9.48 -3.14 -17.58
C ARG A 83 9.76 -1.66 -17.35
N PHE A 84 10.46 -1.32 -16.29
CA PHE A 84 10.83 0.07 -15.98
C PHE A 84 11.77 0.67 -17.03
N ARG A 85 12.82 -0.06 -17.44
CA ARG A 85 13.74 0.37 -18.50
C ARG A 85 13.02 0.60 -19.82
N ALA A 86 12.11 -0.32 -20.20
CA ALA A 86 11.28 -0.17 -21.40
C ALA A 86 10.33 1.04 -21.32
N SER A 87 9.84 1.39 -20.13
CA SER A 87 8.96 2.56 -19.97
C SER A 87 9.68 3.91 -20.05
N ILE A 88 11.00 3.94 -19.94
CA ILE A 88 11.80 5.18 -20.04
C ILE A 88 12.25 5.44 -21.48
N SER A 89 12.34 4.39 -22.31
CA SER A 89 12.85 4.51 -23.68
C SER A 89 11.81 4.94 -24.71
N ASN A 90 10.55 5.13 -24.31
CA ASN A 90 9.47 5.66 -25.15
C ASN A 90 9.17 7.10 -24.74
#